data_AF-A0A843LH13-F1
#
_entry.id   AF-A0A843LH13-F1
#
_cell.length_a   1.000
_cell.length_b   1.000
_cell.length_c   1.000
_cell.angle_alpha   90.00
_cell.angle_beta   90.00
_cell.angle_gamma   90.00
#
_symmetry.space_group_name_H-M   'P 1'
#
loop_
_entity.id
_entity.type
_entity.pdbx_description
1 polymer ?
#
loop_
_entity_poly.entity_id
_entity_poly.type
_entity_poly.pdbx_seq_one_letter_code
_entity_poly.pdbx_strand_id
1 'polypeptide(L)'
;MKSLALWCFLALFLSAMIAGASQPANGHAIVNLMIDAQNFSSTDRASDAERSLEAITNLIMDKNLTATIFSAQDLLETDVDLDITRLGLDPRFELAMSGKDTNEKISTLSYDEQSALLKASKKYVEAAKICGQNDITVYGFMPQSFNQNQDTYRALDALGIQYDAGFQAGLIYEHGHKSDVWPYQVEGFNFYAVPVSTYNISGKAVPLRDSYFEENGMDANQWYEALASKFDEIQGKDEPLVISLTTSVSGSGDYFDALDKFLDYAMRRDASFVTAVQLVEMAKTGVRDPSALKSAINFTAGCTTCSESGIKMDVAVTNTSECLTCNKDNISTDQATY
;
A
#
# COMPACT_ATOMS: atom_id res chain seq x y z
N MET A 1 -41.88 46.93 -33.79
CA MET A 1 -40.45 46.90 -33.38
C MET A 1 -40.29 46.71 -31.85
N LYS A 2 -41.03 45.78 -31.22
CA LYS A 2 -40.87 45.47 -29.78
C LYS A 2 -40.86 43.97 -29.44
N SER A 3 -40.94 43.06 -30.41
CA SER A 3 -40.92 41.60 -30.14
C SER A 3 -39.66 40.88 -30.63
N LEU A 4 -38.75 41.54 -31.35
CA LEU A 4 -37.54 40.89 -31.88
C LEU A 4 -36.35 40.92 -30.89
N ALA A 5 -36.32 41.88 -29.96
CA ALA A 5 -35.22 42.04 -29.01
C ALA A 5 -35.32 41.08 -27.80
N LEU A 6 -36.51 40.53 -27.53
CA LEU A 6 -36.75 39.68 -26.36
C LEU A 6 -36.31 38.21 -26.59
N TRP A 7 -36.25 37.77 -27.85
CA TRP A 7 -35.83 36.41 -28.21
C TRP A 7 -34.31 36.27 -28.31
N CYS A 8 -33.56 37.35 -28.56
CA CYS A 8 -32.09 37.31 -28.57
C CYS A 8 -31.47 37.24 -27.17
N PHE A 9 -32.15 37.74 -26.13
CA PHE A 9 -31.66 37.66 -24.75
C PHE A 9 -31.95 36.31 -24.06
N LEU A 10 -33.00 35.58 -24.51
CA LEU A 10 -33.30 34.25 -23.97
C LEU A 10 -32.38 33.15 -24.54
N ALA A 11 -31.84 33.35 -25.74
CA ALA A 11 -30.89 32.42 -26.37
C ALA A 11 -29.46 32.55 -25.82
N LEU A 12 -29.11 33.67 -25.18
CA LEU A 12 -27.77 33.92 -24.61
C LEU A 12 -27.64 33.50 -23.13
N PHE A 13 -28.76 33.18 -22.47
CA PHE A 13 -28.75 32.64 -21.09
C PHE A 13 -28.78 31.11 -21.02
N LEU A 14 -28.96 30.41 -22.15
CA LEU A 14 -28.93 28.94 -22.20
C LEU A 14 -27.53 28.35 -22.52
N SER A 15 -26.52 29.18 -22.78
CA SER A 15 -25.16 28.74 -23.12
C SER A 15 -24.15 28.84 -21.98
N ALA A 16 -24.58 29.15 -20.75
CA ALA A 16 -23.70 29.28 -19.58
C ALA A 16 -23.91 28.20 -18.50
N MET A 17 -24.50 27.05 -18.84
CA MET A 17 -24.56 25.87 -17.96
C MET A 17 -23.83 24.69 -18.59
N ILE A 18 -22.52 24.84 -18.76
CA ILE A 18 -21.58 23.71 -18.77
C ILE A 18 -20.67 23.91 -17.55
N ALA A 19 -21.27 23.84 -16.36
CA ALA A 19 -20.51 23.42 -15.19
C ALA A 19 -20.18 21.94 -15.45
N GLY A 20 -18.89 21.62 -15.43
CA GLY A 20 -18.34 20.34 -15.88
C GLY A 20 -19.12 19.15 -15.35
N ALA A 21 -19.94 18.55 -16.21
CA ALA A 21 -20.19 17.13 -16.12
C ALA A 21 -18.89 16.49 -16.58
N SER A 22 -18.02 16.12 -15.64
CA SER A 22 -17.04 15.07 -15.88
C SER A 22 -17.80 13.94 -16.57
N GLN A 23 -17.33 13.56 -17.76
CA GLN A 23 -17.86 12.37 -18.43
C GLN A 23 -17.89 11.26 -17.37
N PRO A 24 -19.01 10.49 -17.22
CA PRO A 24 -18.96 9.29 -16.41
C PRO A 24 -17.80 8.49 -16.96
N ALA A 25 -16.78 8.27 -16.13
CA ALA A 25 -15.67 7.46 -16.54
C ALA A 25 -16.28 6.11 -16.91
N ASN A 26 -16.15 5.69 -18.17
CA ASN A 26 -16.32 4.29 -18.59
C ASN A 26 -15.18 3.43 -17.98
N GLY A 27 -14.80 3.74 -16.74
CA GLY A 27 -13.63 3.25 -16.05
C GLY A 27 -14.03 2.16 -15.09
N HIS A 28 -13.31 1.04 -15.20
CA HIS A 28 -13.23 0.00 -14.20
C HIS A 28 -12.92 0.61 -12.83
N ALA A 29 -13.60 0.15 -11.77
CA ALA A 29 -13.30 0.63 -10.42
C ALA A 29 -11.86 0.27 -10.03
N ILE A 30 -11.12 1.26 -9.53
CA ILE A 30 -9.75 1.08 -9.05
C ILE A 30 -9.80 0.67 -7.59
N VAL A 31 -9.17 -0.45 -7.25
CA VAL A 31 -9.10 -0.97 -5.88
C VAL A 31 -7.64 -1.02 -5.44
N ASN A 32 -7.35 -0.45 -4.28
CA ASN A 32 -6.05 -0.55 -3.63
C ASN A 32 -6.19 -1.27 -2.29
N LEU A 33 -5.40 -2.32 -2.10
CA LEU A 33 -5.34 -3.09 -0.87
C LEU A 33 -4.06 -2.75 -0.12
N MET A 34 -4.21 -2.19 1.07
CA MET A 34 -3.11 -1.83 1.98
C MET A 34 -3.11 -2.82 3.15
N ILE A 35 -2.11 -3.71 3.20
CA ILE A 35 -1.98 -4.73 4.23
C ILE A 35 -0.98 -4.24 5.28
N ASP A 36 -1.45 -3.93 6.48
CA ASP A 36 -0.64 -3.72 7.69
C ASP A 36 -0.17 -5.10 8.19
N ALA A 37 1.08 -5.45 7.90
CA ALA A 37 1.69 -6.67 8.40
C ALA A 37 2.14 -6.44 9.85
N GLN A 38 1.39 -7.02 10.78
CA GLN A 38 1.56 -6.82 12.22
C GLN A 38 2.29 -8.00 12.86
N ASN A 39 3.11 -7.70 13.87
CA ASN A 39 3.65 -8.69 14.77
C ASN A 39 2.69 -8.92 15.95
N PHE A 40 2.46 -10.18 16.33
CA PHE A 40 1.63 -10.50 17.49
C PHE A 40 2.49 -10.53 18.74
N SER A 41 2.28 -9.57 19.65
CA SER A 41 3.14 -9.29 20.82
C SER A 41 3.21 -10.38 21.91
N SER A 42 2.74 -11.61 21.66
CA SER A 42 2.91 -12.74 22.58
C SER A 42 3.66 -13.87 21.87
N THR A 43 4.74 -14.34 22.49
CA THR A 43 5.67 -15.36 21.97
C THR A 43 5.03 -16.68 21.50
N ASP A 44 3.79 -16.95 21.88
CA ASP A 44 3.01 -18.12 21.44
C ASP A 44 2.30 -17.91 20.08
N ARG A 45 2.48 -16.75 19.44
CA ARG A 45 1.75 -16.32 18.23
C ARG A 45 2.63 -15.85 17.06
N ALA A 46 3.94 -16.08 17.10
CA ALA A 46 4.79 -15.80 15.93
C ALA A 46 4.34 -16.62 14.70
N SER A 47 3.95 -17.88 14.91
CA SER A 47 3.33 -18.73 13.88
C SER A 47 1.92 -18.26 13.48
N ASP A 48 1.26 -17.41 14.27
CA ASP A 48 0.02 -16.76 13.84
C ASP A 48 0.35 -15.61 12.88
N ALA A 49 1.43 -14.85 13.12
CA ALA A 49 1.83 -13.71 12.26
C ALA A 49 2.18 -14.19 10.86
N GLU A 50 3.00 -15.24 10.80
CA GLU A 50 3.36 -15.93 9.57
C GLU A 50 2.11 -16.45 8.85
N ARG A 51 1.30 -17.29 9.50
CA ARG A 51 0.11 -17.89 8.89
C ARG A 51 -0.91 -16.86 8.42
N SER A 52 -1.11 -15.78 9.16
CA SER A 52 -2.04 -14.72 8.79
C SER A 52 -1.54 -13.90 7.60
N LEU A 53 -0.24 -13.59 7.54
CA LEU A 53 0.35 -12.95 6.37
C LEU A 53 0.29 -13.86 5.14
N GLU A 54 0.65 -15.13 5.30
CA GLU A 54 0.56 -16.14 4.24
C GLU A 54 -0.88 -16.29 3.72
N ALA A 55 -1.88 -16.35 4.60
CA ALA A 55 -3.27 -16.50 4.20
C ALA A 55 -3.73 -15.35 3.28
N ILE A 56 -3.53 -14.09 3.70
CA ILE A 56 -3.93 -12.93 2.89
C ILE A 56 -3.13 -12.90 1.59
N THR A 57 -1.80 -13.09 1.65
CA THR A 57 -0.96 -12.97 0.45
C THR A 57 -1.23 -14.10 -0.55
N ASN A 58 -1.46 -15.33 -0.09
CA ASN A 58 -1.89 -16.43 -0.95
C ASN A 58 -3.25 -16.13 -1.61
N LEU A 59 -4.22 -15.57 -0.86
CA LEU A 59 -5.51 -15.16 -1.42
C LEU A 59 -5.34 -14.14 -2.57
N ILE A 60 -4.46 -13.15 -2.40
CA ILE A 60 -4.12 -12.15 -3.43
C ILE A 60 -3.44 -12.83 -4.63
N MET A 61 -2.47 -13.72 -4.38
CA MET A 61 -1.73 -14.41 -5.43
C MET A 61 -2.61 -15.36 -6.26
N ASP A 62 -3.48 -16.13 -5.61
CA ASP A 62 -4.39 -17.09 -6.24
C ASP A 62 -5.41 -16.41 -7.15
N LYS A 63 -5.81 -15.19 -6.79
CA LYS A 63 -6.71 -14.35 -7.59
C LYS A 63 -5.99 -13.46 -8.60
N ASN A 64 -4.65 -13.54 -8.66
CA ASN A 64 -3.80 -12.72 -9.51
C ASN A 64 -4.03 -11.20 -9.34
N LEU A 65 -4.14 -10.76 -8.09
CA LEU A 65 -4.35 -9.37 -7.72
C LEU A 65 -3.04 -8.71 -7.27
N THR A 66 -3.06 -7.40 -7.10
CA THR A 66 -1.92 -6.63 -6.57
C THR A 66 -2.26 -5.99 -5.23
N ALA A 67 -1.26 -5.82 -4.37
CA ALA A 67 -1.44 -5.20 -3.05
C ALA A 67 -0.16 -4.49 -2.58
N THR A 68 -0.28 -3.61 -1.59
CA THR A 68 0.85 -3.00 -0.88
C THR A 68 0.92 -3.58 0.52
N ILE A 69 2.09 -4.07 0.91
CA ILE A 69 2.38 -4.63 2.24
C ILE A 69 3.21 -3.60 3.01
N PHE A 70 2.66 -3.11 4.12
CA PHE A 70 3.36 -2.24 5.06
C PHE A 70 3.89 -3.11 6.19
N SER A 71 5.21 -3.22 6.31
CA SER A 71 5.85 -4.01 7.36
C SER A 71 6.46 -3.13 8.44
N ALA A 72 6.18 -3.48 9.70
CA ALA A 72 6.87 -2.92 10.85
C ALA A 72 8.26 -3.58 11.02
N GLN A 73 9.20 -2.85 11.61
CA GLN A 73 10.55 -3.36 11.84
C GLN A 73 10.54 -4.61 12.74
N ASP A 74 9.73 -4.63 13.78
CA ASP A 74 9.64 -5.72 14.75
C ASP A 74 9.23 -7.06 14.12
N LEU A 75 8.46 -7.03 13.03
CA LEU A 75 8.08 -8.22 12.27
C LEU A 75 9.27 -8.76 11.45
N LEU A 76 10.08 -7.87 10.88
CA LEU A 76 11.28 -8.20 10.12
C LEU A 76 12.45 -8.67 10.99
N GLU A 77 12.29 -8.62 12.32
CA GLU A 77 13.23 -9.21 13.29
C GLU A 77 12.83 -10.65 13.68
N THR A 78 11.79 -11.21 13.04
CA THR A 78 11.30 -12.58 13.23
C THR A 78 11.48 -13.42 11.96
N ASP A 79 11.17 -14.72 12.03
CA ASP A 79 11.23 -15.64 10.87
C ASP A 79 10.28 -15.27 9.71
N VAL A 80 9.33 -14.34 9.95
CA VAL A 80 8.45 -13.78 8.90
C VAL A 80 9.23 -12.93 7.88
N ASP A 81 10.48 -12.54 8.19
CA ASP A 81 11.37 -11.82 7.28
C ASP A 81 11.60 -12.57 5.95
N LEU A 82 11.65 -13.90 5.99
CA LEU A 82 11.81 -14.76 4.82
C LEU A 82 10.58 -14.69 3.90
N ASP A 83 9.39 -14.66 4.46
CA ASP A 83 8.15 -14.53 3.68
C ASP A 83 8.04 -13.15 3.04
N ILE A 84 8.34 -12.10 3.79
CA ILE A 84 8.35 -10.74 3.24
C ILE A 84 9.41 -10.60 2.13
N THR A 85 10.59 -11.20 2.33
CA THR A 85 11.65 -11.25 1.31
C THR A 85 11.19 -11.98 0.05
N ARG A 86 10.47 -13.10 0.19
CA ARG A 86 9.89 -13.85 -0.93
C ARG A 86 8.82 -13.04 -1.66
N LEU A 87 7.94 -12.36 -0.94
CA LEU A 87 6.91 -11.50 -1.51
C LEU A 87 7.51 -10.35 -2.33
N GLY A 88 8.67 -9.83 -1.91
CA GLY A 88 9.42 -8.80 -2.64
C GLY A 88 9.98 -9.24 -4.01
N LEU A 89 9.95 -10.53 -4.35
CA LEU A 89 10.28 -11.03 -5.69
C LEU A 89 9.10 -10.92 -6.67
N ASP A 90 7.88 -10.86 -6.14
CA ASP A 90 6.67 -10.87 -6.96
C ASP A 90 6.25 -9.42 -7.29
N PRO A 91 6.21 -9.05 -8.58
CA PRO A 91 5.89 -7.68 -8.98
C PRO A 91 4.45 -7.26 -8.66
N ARG A 92 3.59 -8.19 -8.21
CA ARG A 92 2.24 -7.89 -7.74
C ARG A 92 2.22 -7.22 -6.36
N PHE A 93 3.29 -7.36 -5.59
CA PHE A 93 3.41 -6.74 -4.28
C PHE A 93 4.34 -5.54 -4.30
N GLU A 94 3.88 -4.45 -3.67
CA GLU A 94 4.74 -3.38 -3.21
C GLU A 94 5.08 -3.62 -1.74
N LEU A 95 6.37 -3.53 -1.38
CA LEU A 95 6.79 -3.49 0.02
C LEU A 95 7.03 -2.05 0.48
N ALA A 96 6.35 -1.66 1.56
CA ALA A 96 6.40 -0.35 2.20
C ALA A 96 6.64 -0.50 3.71
N MET A 97 6.90 0.61 4.42
CA MET A 97 7.25 0.57 5.85
C MET A 97 6.08 1.01 6.75
N SER A 98 5.97 0.43 7.94
CA SER A 98 4.90 0.69 8.92
C SER A 98 5.43 1.18 10.29
N GLY A 99 6.66 1.68 10.33
CA GLY A 99 7.30 2.12 11.58
C GLY A 99 8.11 1.00 12.25
N LYS A 100 8.30 1.08 13.57
CA LYS A 100 9.14 0.11 14.30
C LYS A 100 8.32 -0.99 14.96
N ASP A 101 7.42 -0.62 15.87
CA ASP A 101 6.67 -1.59 16.68
C ASP A 101 5.17 -1.57 16.32
N THR A 102 4.54 -2.74 16.32
CA THR A 102 3.08 -2.86 16.17
C THR A 102 2.38 -2.07 17.28
N ASN A 103 1.39 -1.23 16.93
CA ASN A 103 0.69 -0.30 17.84
C ASN A 103 1.52 0.88 18.39
N GLU A 104 2.69 1.18 17.81
CA GLU A 104 3.46 2.35 18.25
C GLU A 104 2.70 3.66 18.04
N LYS A 105 3.05 4.68 18.84
CA LYS A 105 2.52 6.03 18.71
C LYS A 105 3.63 7.01 18.35
N ILE A 106 4.06 6.97 17.09
CA ILE A 106 5.19 7.77 16.60
C ILE A 106 5.02 9.27 16.85
N SER A 107 3.79 9.81 16.86
CA SER A 107 3.52 11.22 17.16
C SER A 107 3.90 11.67 18.59
N THR A 108 4.13 10.72 19.50
CA THR A 108 4.53 11.02 20.89
C THR A 108 6.05 11.19 21.05
N LEU A 109 6.81 10.82 20.02
CA LEU A 109 8.27 10.94 19.98
C LEU A 109 8.68 12.33 19.48
N SER A 110 9.88 12.78 19.86
CA SER A 110 10.50 13.98 19.29
C SER A 110 10.86 13.77 17.82
N TYR A 111 11.02 14.86 17.06
CA TYR A 111 11.46 14.80 15.67
C TYR A 111 12.71 13.92 15.45
N ASP A 112 13.74 14.05 16.29
CA ASP A 112 14.99 13.30 16.15
C ASP A 112 14.76 11.79 16.35
N GLU A 113 13.90 11.43 17.31
CA GLU A 113 13.51 10.04 17.56
C GLU A 113 12.68 9.47 16.41
N GLN A 114 11.69 10.23 15.92
CA GLN A 114 10.89 9.82 14.75
C GLN A 114 11.77 9.64 13.51
N SER A 115 12.69 10.57 13.25
CA SER A 115 13.61 10.50 12.12
C SER A 115 14.53 9.29 12.19
N ALA A 116 15.12 9.02 13.36
CA ALA A 116 15.98 7.85 13.56
C ALA A 116 15.20 6.54 13.39
N LEU A 117 13.99 6.47 13.95
CA LEU A 117 13.10 5.31 13.86
C LEU A 117 12.69 5.03 12.41
N LEU A 118 12.18 6.01 11.69
CA LEU A 118 11.74 5.85 10.29
C LEU A 118 12.92 5.51 9.37
N LYS A 119 14.09 6.08 9.63
CA LYS A 119 15.32 5.72 8.89
C LYS A 119 15.74 4.27 9.14
N ALA A 120 15.57 3.76 10.36
CA ALA A 120 15.84 2.36 10.66
C ALA A 120 14.79 1.47 9.98
N SER A 121 13.50 1.74 10.17
CA SER A 121 12.39 1.01 9.55
C SER A 121 12.55 0.89 8.03
N LYS A 122 12.85 2.00 7.33
CA LYS A 122 13.15 2.00 5.89
C LYS A 122 14.26 1.01 5.52
N LYS A 123 15.38 1.00 6.27
CA LYS A 123 16.51 0.10 5.99
C LYS A 123 16.15 -1.36 6.18
N TYR A 124 15.33 -1.70 7.17
CA TYR A 124 14.91 -3.08 7.39
C TYR A 124 14.05 -3.59 6.23
N VAL A 125 13.07 -2.80 5.78
CA VAL A 125 12.23 -3.19 4.64
C VAL A 125 13.05 -3.27 3.34
N GLU A 126 13.97 -2.33 3.08
CA GLU A 126 14.85 -2.39 1.91
C GLU A 126 15.87 -3.55 1.96
N ALA A 127 16.11 -4.11 3.15
CA ALA A 127 16.96 -5.27 3.34
C ALA A 127 16.23 -6.61 3.15
N ALA A 128 14.89 -6.62 3.11
CA ALA A 128 14.07 -7.80 2.84
C ALA A 128 14.11 -8.19 1.35
N LYS A 129 15.31 -8.48 0.85
CA LYS A 129 15.59 -8.74 -0.57
C LYS A 129 16.59 -9.88 -0.73
N ILE A 130 16.60 -10.47 -1.93
CA ILE A 130 17.61 -11.43 -2.31
C ILE A 130 18.69 -10.71 -3.12
N CYS A 131 19.87 -10.58 -2.52
CA CYS A 131 21.04 -9.96 -3.14
C CYS A 131 21.30 -10.53 -4.55
N GLY A 132 21.37 -9.63 -5.54
CA GLY A 132 21.60 -9.98 -6.94
C GLY A 132 20.37 -10.46 -7.72
N GLN A 133 19.21 -10.61 -7.07
CA GLN A 133 17.95 -10.98 -7.73
C GLN A 133 16.97 -9.80 -7.82
N ASN A 134 16.75 -9.09 -6.72
CA ASN A 134 15.86 -7.93 -6.66
C ASN A 134 16.44 -6.82 -5.79
N ASP A 135 15.96 -5.61 -6.04
CA ASP A 135 16.13 -4.47 -5.15
C ASP A 135 14.76 -4.00 -4.70
N ILE A 136 14.66 -3.67 -3.42
CA ILE A 136 13.45 -3.11 -2.83
C ILE A 136 13.74 -1.66 -2.49
N THR A 137 12.87 -0.78 -2.99
CA THR A 137 12.89 0.65 -2.69
C THR A 137 11.61 0.99 -1.95
N VAL A 138 11.73 1.55 -0.75
CA VAL A 138 10.57 1.93 0.06
C VAL A 138 10.08 3.30 -0.37
N TYR A 139 8.92 3.31 -1.04
CA TYR A 139 8.23 4.51 -1.50
C TYR A 139 7.15 5.00 -0.53
N GLY A 140 6.64 4.11 0.31
CA GLY A 140 5.48 4.36 1.16
C GLY A 140 5.73 4.23 2.64
N PHE A 141 4.93 4.96 3.42
CA PHE A 141 4.79 4.78 4.86
C PHE A 141 3.31 4.65 5.24
N MET A 142 3.00 3.78 6.20
CA MET A 142 1.71 3.77 6.89
C MET A 142 1.95 3.86 8.40
N PRO A 143 1.49 4.91 9.09
CA PRO A 143 1.61 4.98 10.54
C PRO A 143 0.63 4.02 11.23
N GLN A 144 1.13 3.36 12.27
CA GLN A 144 0.32 2.52 13.16
C GLN A 144 -0.89 3.31 13.69
N SER A 145 -2.09 2.74 13.55
CA SER A 145 -3.36 3.37 13.95
C SER A 145 -3.57 4.80 13.39
N PHE A 146 -2.97 5.13 12.24
CA PHE A 146 -2.98 6.49 11.68
C PHE A 146 -2.34 7.55 12.61
N ASN A 147 -1.53 7.13 13.58
CA ASN A 147 -0.93 8.04 14.55
C ASN A 147 0.29 8.74 13.94
N GLN A 148 0.18 10.05 13.69
CA GLN A 148 1.28 10.83 13.13
C GLN A 148 1.10 12.32 13.40
N ASN A 149 2.14 13.11 13.16
CA ASN A 149 2.10 14.57 13.27
C ASN A 149 3.02 15.24 12.23
N GLN A 150 3.13 16.57 12.28
CA GLN A 150 3.95 17.32 11.33
C GLN A 150 5.46 16.97 11.42
N ASP A 151 5.94 16.48 12.57
CA ASP A 151 7.33 16.02 12.70
C ASP A 151 7.52 14.72 11.90
N THR A 152 6.51 13.85 11.87
CA THR A 152 6.46 12.67 11.01
C THR A 152 6.59 13.08 9.55
N TYR A 153 5.80 14.06 9.10
CA TYR A 153 5.84 14.54 7.71
C TYR A 153 7.23 15.06 7.31
N ARG A 154 7.89 15.84 8.19
CA ARG A 154 9.26 16.32 7.95
C ARG A 154 10.27 15.17 7.87
N ALA A 155 10.10 14.14 8.69
CA ALA A 155 10.98 12.97 8.66
C ALA A 155 10.78 12.15 7.38
N LEU A 156 9.53 11.94 6.93
CA LEU A 156 9.22 11.23 5.68
C LEU A 156 9.77 11.95 4.45
N ASP A 157 9.58 13.28 4.37
CA ASP A 157 10.09 14.09 3.26
C ASP A 157 11.62 14.06 3.19
N ALA A 158 12.30 14.16 4.34
CA ALA A 158 13.75 14.05 4.42
C ALA A 158 14.30 12.66 4.00
N LEU A 159 13.48 11.61 4.12
CA LEU A 159 13.81 10.25 3.70
C LEU A 159 13.46 9.95 2.23
N GLY A 160 12.90 10.93 1.51
CA GLY A 160 12.45 10.77 0.13
C GLY A 160 11.31 9.78 -0.03
N ILE A 161 10.47 9.62 1.00
CA ILE A 161 9.23 8.84 0.92
C ILE A 161 8.29 9.56 -0.05
N GLN A 162 7.67 8.80 -0.96
CA GLN A 162 6.83 9.36 -2.01
C GLN A 162 5.36 9.46 -1.61
N TYR A 163 4.92 8.63 -0.66
CA TYR A 163 3.55 8.70 -0.16
C TYR A 163 3.40 8.27 1.30
N ASP A 164 2.38 8.83 1.93
CA ASP A 164 1.95 8.55 3.30
C ASP A 164 0.49 8.05 3.30
N ALA A 165 0.27 6.82 3.76
CA ALA A 165 -1.03 6.17 3.88
C ALA A 165 -1.72 6.42 5.24
N GLY A 166 -1.27 7.41 6.01
CA GLY A 166 -1.81 7.78 7.31
C GLY A 166 -3.05 8.68 7.29
N PHE A 167 -3.77 8.76 6.16
CA PHE A 167 -4.93 9.64 5.97
C PHE A 167 -6.21 8.84 5.71
N GLN A 168 -7.37 9.48 5.92
CA GLN A 168 -8.70 8.90 5.73
C GLN A 168 -9.62 9.94 5.08
N ALA A 169 -10.27 9.56 3.98
CA ALA A 169 -11.13 10.47 3.21
C ALA A 169 -12.17 11.15 4.12
N GLY A 170 -12.16 12.48 4.20
CA GLY A 170 -13.10 13.25 5.03
C GLY A 170 -12.98 13.11 6.56
N LEU A 171 -12.09 12.27 7.08
CA LEU A 171 -11.87 12.05 8.52
C LEU A 171 -10.51 12.52 9.01
N ILE A 172 -9.43 12.14 8.31
CA ILE A 172 -8.05 12.53 8.61
C ILE A 172 -7.44 13.04 7.31
N TYR A 173 -7.28 14.35 7.19
CA TYR A 173 -6.87 15.03 5.95
C TYR A 173 -6.03 16.25 6.28
N GLU A 174 -5.15 16.63 5.35
CA GLU A 174 -4.43 17.90 5.42
C GLU A 174 -5.38 19.07 5.12
N HIS A 175 -5.04 20.27 5.62
CA HIS A 175 -5.84 21.47 5.38
C HIS A 175 -6.17 21.65 3.88
N GLY A 176 -7.46 21.85 3.56
CA GLY A 176 -7.93 22.01 2.18
C GLY A 176 -8.36 20.72 1.47
N HIS A 177 -8.00 19.54 2.00
CA HIS A 177 -8.19 18.25 1.32
C HIS A 177 -9.34 17.39 1.87
N LYS A 178 -10.33 18.02 2.53
CA LYS A 178 -11.45 17.30 3.17
C LYS A 178 -12.26 16.43 2.20
N SER A 179 -12.42 16.88 0.96
CA SER A 179 -13.20 16.20 -0.07
C SER A 179 -12.38 15.26 -0.95
N ASP A 180 -11.07 15.19 -0.74
CA ASP A 180 -10.20 14.46 -1.64
C ASP A 180 -10.23 12.97 -1.33
N VAL A 181 -10.48 12.19 -2.38
CA VAL A 181 -10.59 10.73 -2.36
C VAL A 181 -9.48 10.05 -3.17
N TRP A 182 -8.83 10.79 -4.07
CA TRP A 182 -7.60 10.38 -4.72
C TRP A 182 -6.39 10.78 -3.86
N PRO A 183 -5.22 10.14 -4.06
CA PRO A 183 -3.98 10.67 -3.53
C PRO A 183 -3.78 12.13 -3.94
N TYR A 184 -3.27 12.94 -3.02
CA TYR A 184 -3.03 14.36 -3.24
C TYR A 184 -1.67 14.76 -2.66
N GLN A 185 -1.00 15.72 -3.27
CA GLN A 185 0.25 16.23 -2.74
C GLN A 185 0.00 17.01 -1.45
N VAL A 186 0.75 16.71 -0.38
CA VAL A 186 0.65 17.45 0.88
C VAL A 186 1.37 18.79 0.76
N GLU A 187 0.70 19.88 1.11
CA GLU A 187 1.26 21.23 0.99
C GLU A 187 2.55 21.36 1.81
N GLY A 188 3.63 21.85 1.16
CA GLY A 188 4.93 22.02 1.80
C GLY A 188 5.80 20.77 1.84
N PHE A 189 5.34 19.64 1.28
CA PHE A 189 6.09 18.39 1.22
C PHE A 189 6.09 17.78 -0.20
N ASN A 190 7.03 16.87 -0.46
CA ASN A 190 7.20 16.22 -1.76
C ASN A 190 6.45 14.88 -1.87
N PHE A 191 5.80 14.44 -0.78
CA PHE A 191 5.04 13.20 -0.75
C PHE A 191 3.54 13.43 -0.97
N TYR A 192 2.85 12.36 -1.36
CA TYR A 192 1.39 12.33 -1.54
C TYR A 192 0.73 11.69 -0.32
N ALA A 193 -0.35 12.29 0.18
CA ALA A 193 -1.27 11.61 1.08
C ALA A 193 -2.07 10.58 0.28
N VAL A 194 -2.22 9.36 0.79
CA VAL A 194 -3.10 8.34 0.23
C VAL A 194 -4.24 8.09 1.23
N PRO A 195 -5.44 8.65 0.99
CA PRO A 195 -6.55 8.51 1.94
C PRO A 195 -7.19 7.12 1.84
N VAL A 196 -7.31 6.42 2.99
CA VAL A 196 -8.19 5.25 3.10
C VAL A 196 -9.64 5.68 2.86
N SER A 197 -10.36 4.92 2.04
CA SER A 197 -11.76 5.22 1.73
C SER A 197 -12.63 5.13 2.98
N THR A 198 -13.70 5.92 3.01
CA THR A 198 -14.67 5.88 4.11
C THR A 198 -16.04 5.44 3.65
N TYR A 199 -16.80 4.83 4.56
CA TYR A 199 -18.18 4.42 4.37
C TYR A 199 -19.09 5.03 5.45
N ASN A 200 -20.34 5.32 5.11
CA ASN A 200 -21.29 5.91 6.05
C ASN A 200 -22.14 4.82 6.72
N ILE A 201 -21.98 4.66 8.03
CA ILE A 201 -22.83 3.79 8.86
C ILE A 201 -23.69 4.68 9.75
N SER A 202 -25.01 4.67 9.51
CA SER A 202 -25.98 5.45 10.30
C SER A 202 -25.64 6.95 10.37
N GLY A 203 -25.16 7.53 9.26
CA GLY A 203 -24.78 8.95 9.16
C GLY A 203 -23.40 9.30 9.75
N LYS A 204 -22.64 8.32 10.24
CA LYS A 204 -21.25 8.48 10.67
C LYS A 204 -20.31 7.91 9.60
N ALA A 205 -19.40 8.74 9.11
CA ALA A 205 -18.30 8.27 8.27
C ALA A 205 -17.32 7.45 9.11
N VAL A 206 -16.95 6.27 8.60
CA VAL A 206 -15.98 5.34 9.21
C VAL A 206 -14.96 4.91 8.15
N PRO A 207 -13.69 4.68 8.52
CA PRO A 207 -12.70 4.19 7.57
C PRO A 207 -13.01 2.74 7.15
N LEU A 208 -12.73 2.40 5.89
CA LEU A 208 -12.69 1.02 5.42
C LEU A 208 -11.39 0.35 5.88
N ARG A 209 -11.33 0.11 7.18
CA ARG A 209 -10.28 -0.61 7.88
C ARG A 209 -10.91 -1.74 8.68
N ASP A 210 -10.49 -2.97 8.44
CA ASP A 210 -10.99 -4.16 9.14
C ASP A 210 -10.90 -4.06 10.67
N SER A 211 -9.76 -3.59 11.21
CA SER A 211 -9.58 -3.44 12.66
C SER A 211 -10.54 -2.43 13.27
N TYR A 212 -10.94 -1.38 12.54
CA TYR A 212 -11.97 -0.46 13.02
C TYR A 212 -13.32 -1.18 13.18
N PHE A 213 -13.66 -2.08 12.26
CA PHE A 213 -14.91 -2.85 12.33
C PHE A 213 -14.89 -3.79 13.54
N GLU A 214 -13.81 -4.56 13.70
CA GLU A 214 -13.66 -5.48 14.84
C GLU A 214 -13.68 -4.73 16.18
N GLU A 215 -12.86 -3.69 16.34
CA GLU A 215 -12.74 -2.90 17.58
C GLU A 215 -14.05 -2.21 18.00
N ASN A 216 -14.94 -1.95 17.05
CA ASN A 216 -16.25 -1.33 17.29
C ASN A 216 -17.40 -2.36 17.33
N GLY A 217 -17.09 -3.65 17.42
CA GLY A 217 -18.07 -4.73 17.60
C GLY A 217 -18.94 -4.99 16.36
N MET A 218 -18.47 -4.59 15.17
CA MET A 218 -19.10 -4.99 13.92
C MET A 218 -18.60 -6.40 13.54
N ASP A 219 -19.43 -7.16 12.85
CA ASP A 219 -19.08 -8.51 12.41
C ASP A 219 -18.57 -8.54 10.95
N ALA A 220 -18.14 -9.71 10.52
CA ALA A 220 -17.62 -9.93 9.17
C ALA A 220 -18.66 -9.70 8.05
N ASN A 221 -19.96 -9.88 8.33
CA ASN A 221 -21.00 -9.56 7.35
C ASN A 221 -21.12 -8.05 7.17
N GLN A 222 -21.08 -7.30 8.26
CA GLN A 222 -21.08 -5.83 8.22
C GLN A 222 -19.82 -5.29 7.52
N TRP A 223 -18.67 -5.96 7.71
CA TRP A 223 -17.45 -5.65 6.97
C TRP A 223 -17.61 -5.87 5.47
N TYR A 224 -18.08 -7.06 5.06
CA TYR A 224 -18.39 -7.36 3.66
C TYR A 224 -19.39 -6.37 3.05
N GLU A 225 -20.48 -6.07 3.77
CA GLU A 225 -21.50 -5.12 3.32
C GLU A 225 -20.93 -3.72 3.12
N ALA A 226 -20.06 -3.23 4.01
CA ALA A 226 -19.42 -1.94 3.85
C ALA A 226 -18.50 -1.90 2.62
N LEU A 227 -17.70 -2.94 2.41
CA LEU A 227 -16.83 -3.07 1.23
C LEU A 227 -17.63 -3.10 -0.08
N ALA A 228 -18.63 -3.98 -0.17
CA ALA A 228 -19.46 -4.13 -1.36
C ALA A 228 -20.30 -2.87 -1.63
N SER A 229 -20.88 -2.27 -0.60
CA SER A 229 -21.69 -1.05 -0.74
C SER A 229 -20.84 0.14 -1.16
N LYS A 230 -19.65 0.32 -0.59
CA LYS A 230 -18.75 1.39 -1.03
C LYS A 230 -18.26 1.14 -2.47
N PHE A 231 -17.94 -0.09 -2.83
CA PHE A 231 -17.59 -0.45 -4.21
C PHE A 231 -18.71 -0.07 -5.18
N ASP A 232 -19.96 -0.41 -4.88
CA ASP A 232 -21.12 -0.03 -5.70
C ASP A 232 -21.35 1.48 -5.74
N GLU A 233 -21.10 2.18 -4.63
CA GLU A 233 -21.24 3.63 -4.54
C GLU A 233 -20.27 4.36 -5.46
N ILE A 234 -19.05 3.85 -5.65
CA ILE A 234 -18.01 4.47 -6.48
C ILE A 234 -18.08 4.06 -7.95
N GLN A 235 -18.90 3.07 -8.32
CA GLN A 235 -19.05 2.66 -9.71
C GLN A 235 -19.48 3.83 -10.60
N GLY A 236 -18.71 4.09 -11.66
CA GLY A 236 -18.92 5.20 -12.59
C GLY A 236 -18.52 6.58 -12.04
N LYS A 237 -17.91 6.65 -10.86
CA LYS A 237 -17.30 7.87 -10.30
C LYS A 237 -15.79 7.84 -10.47
N ASP A 238 -15.18 9.02 -10.55
CA ASP A 238 -13.72 9.16 -10.50
C ASP A 238 -13.25 9.08 -9.04
N GLU A 239 -13.32 7.90 -8.43
CA GLU A 239 -12.98 7.66 -7.03
C GLU A 239 -12.35 6.25 -6.88
N PRO A 240 -11.17 6.11 -6.26
CA PRO A 240 -10.61 4.81 -5.95
C PRO A 240 -11.20 4.24 -4.66
N LEU A 241 -11.24 2.91 -4.57
CA LEU A 241 -11.52 2.19 -3.33
C LEU A 241 -10.22 1.77 -2.66
N VAL A 242 -9.85 2.46 -1.59
CA VAL A 242 -8.66 2.18 -0.79
C VAL A 242 -9.09 1.47 0.50
N ILE A 243 -8.62 0.24 0.68
CA ILE A 243 -8.99 -0.65 1.80
C ILE A 243 -7.74 -0.90 2.64
N SER A 244 -7.86 -0.68 3.96
CA SER A 244 -6.82 -1.02 4.93
C SER A 244 -7.17 -2.35 5.62
N LEU A 245 -6.22 -3.27 5.62
CA LEU A 245 -6.34 -4.61 6.20
C LEU A 245 -5.25 -4.78 7.25
N THR A 246 -5.53 -5.45 8.36
CA THR A 246 -4.53 -5.90 9.32
C THR A 246 -4.45 -7.42 9.26
N THR A 247 -3.24 -7.97 9.34
CA THR A 247 -3.06 -9.44 9.39
C THR A 247 -3.75 -10.05 10.62
N SER A 248 -3.92 -9.27 11.69
CA SER A 248 -4.65 -9.66 12.89
C SER A 248 -6.13 -9.93 12.71
N VAL A 249 -6.79 -9.28 11.75
CA VAL A 249 -8.25 -9.34 11.58
C VAL A 249 -8.61 -10.08 10.31
N SER A 250 -8.18 -9.58 9.16
CA SER A 250 -8.44 -10.24 7.87
C SER A 250 -7.46 -11.37 7.54
N GLY A 251 -6.58 -11.79 8.46
CA GLY A 251 -5.64 -12.89 8.24
C GLY A 251 -6.18 -14.29 8.55
N SER A 252 -7.39 -14.41 9.09
CA SER A 252 -8.07 -15.68 9.31
C SER A 252 -9.56 -15.50 9.61
N GLY A 253 -10.31 -16.60 9.71
CA GLY A 253 -11.69 -16.60 10.20
C GLY A 253 -12.68 -15.83 9.32
N ASP A 254 -13.80 -15.41 9.93
CA ASP A 254 -14.94 -14.85 9.19
C ASP A 254 -14.58 -13.55 8.44
N TYR A 255 -13.66 -12.74 8.98
CA TYR A 255 -13.18 -11.51 8.32
C TYR A 255 -12.34 -11.79 7.07
N PHE A 256 -11.55 -12.87 7.08
CA PHE A 256 -10.85 -13.37 5.89
C PHE A 256 -11.86 -13.87 4.84
N ASP A 257 -12.87 -14.63 5.24
CA ASP A 257 -13.91 -15.13 4.33
C ASP A 257 -14.72 -13.97 3.70
N ALA A 258 -15.00 -12.93 4.49
CA ALA A 258 -15.63 -11.70 4.02
C ALA A 258 -14.76 -10.96 2.98
N LEU A 259 -13.44 -10.89 3.22
CA LEU A 259 -12.49 -10.33 2.26
C LEU A 259 -12.46 -11.15 0.97
N ASP A 260 -12.30 -12.47 1.04
CA ASP A 260 -12.31 -13.36 -0.13
C ASP A 260 -13.57 -13.14 -0.99
N LYS A 261 -14.74 -13.18 -0.34
CA LYS A 261 -16.03 -12.94 -0.98
C LYS A 261 -16.12 -11.56 -1.64
N PHE A 262 -15.54 -10.53 -1.03
CA PHE A 262 -15.48 -9.18 -1.60
C PHE A 262 -14.54 -9.13 -2.82
N LEU A 263 -13.36 -9.73 -2.75
CA LEU A 263 -12.42 -9.75 -3.89
C LEU A 263 -13.07 -10.43 -5.10
N ASP A 264 -13.73 -11.56 -4.86
CA ASP A 264 -14.57 -12.27 -5.84
C ASP A 264 -15.67 -11.38 -6.44
N TYR A 265 -16.33 -10.60 -5.59
CA TYR A 265 -17.39 -9.67 -5.97
C TYR A 265 -16.87 -8.55 -6.88
N ALA A 266 -15.73 -7.96 -6.53
CA ALA A 266 -15.08 -6.87 -7.27
C ALA A 266 -14.51 -7.37 -8.61
N MET A 267 -13.86 -8.54 -8.62
CA MET A 267 -13.34 -9.16 -9.85
C MET A 267 -14.44 -9.46 -10.87
N ARG A 268 -15.60 -9.97 -10.43
CA ARG A 268 -16.75 -10.21 -11.31
C ARG A 268 -17.35 -8.93 -11.92
N ARG A 269 -16.93 -7.76 -11.42
CA ARG A 269 -17.31 -6.43 -11.90
C ARG A 269 -16.14 -5.69 -12.52
N ASP A 270 -15.15 -6.45 -13.00
CA ASP A 270 -13.99 -5.96 -13.72
C ASP A 270 -13.21 -4.88 -12.96
N ALA A 271 -13.10 -4.99 -11.63
CA ALA A 271 -12.26 -4.11 -10.83
C ALA A 271 -10.78 -4.25 -11.22
N SER A 272 -10.06 -3.14 -11.26
CA SER A 272 -8.61 -3.12 -11.46
C SER A 272 -7.91 -2.90 -10.12
N PHE A 273 -7.07 -3.85 -9.74
CA PHE A 273 -6.29 -3.77 -8.50
C PHE A 273 -4.96 -3.10 -8.79
N VAL A 274 -4.53 -2.22 -7.89
CA VAL A 274 -3.27 -1.47 -7.98
C VAL A 274 -2.56 -1.42 -6.64
N THR A 275 -1.24 -1.30 -6.66
CA THR A 275 -0.44 -0.92 -5.48
C THR A 275 -0.62 0.56 -5.15
N ALA A 276 -0.21 0.98 -3.96
CA ALA A 276 -0.32 2.35 -3.49
C ALA A 276 0.59 3.29 -4.31
N VAL A 277 1.81 2.87 -4.66
CA VAL A 277 2.66 3.66 -5.58
C VAL A 277 2.04 3.81 -6.97
N GLN A 278 1.38 2.78 -7.50
CA GLN A 278 0.64 2.88 -8.76
C GLN A 278 -0.53 3.85 -8.65
N LEU A 279 -1.27 3.80 -7.54
CA LEU A 279 -2.38 4.73 -7.28
C LEU A 279 -1.90 6.19 -7.21
N VAL A 280 -0.75 6.43 -6.56
CA VAL A 280 -0.10 7.75 -6.52
C VAL A 280 0.32 8.21 -7.91
N GLU A 281 0.87 7.32 -8.74
CA GLU A 281 1.24 7.66 -10.12
C GLU A 281 0.01 7.98 -10.99
N MET A 282 -1.10 7.26 -10.81
CA MET A 282 -2.38 7.59 -11.45
C MET A 282 -2.88 8.98 -11.04
N ALA A 283 -2.75 9.34 -9.77
CA ALA A 283 -3.10 10.68 -9.29
C ALA A 283 -2.21 11.76 -9.92
N LYS A 284 -0.89 11.55 -9.95
CA LYS A 284 0.11 12.46 -10.54
C LYS A 284 -0.12 12.70 -12.03
N THR A 285 -0.41 11.64 -12.77
CA THR A 285 -0.48 11.68 -14.24
C THR A 285 -1.88 11.95 -14.79
N GLY A 286 -2.92 11.77 -13.96
CA GLY A 286 -4.31 11.80 -14.41
C GLY A 286 -4.75 10.54 -15.17
N VAL A 287 -3.89 9.51 -15.27
CA VAL A 287 -4.23 8.24 -15.92
C VAL A 287 -5.22 7.47 -15.03
N ARG A 288 -6.27 6.91 -15.64
CA ARG A 288 -7.31 6.11 -14.96
C ARG A 288 -7.37 4.66 -15.40
N ASP A 289 -6.55 4.29 -16.38
CA ASP A 289 -6.34 2.92 -16.81
C ASP A 289 -5.00 2.42 -16.26
N PRO A 290 -4.99 1.52 -15.27
CA PRO A 290 -3.74 0.99 -14.71
C PRO A 290 -2.85 0.29 -15.75
N SER A 291 -3.43 -0.29 -16.80
CA SER A 291 -2.66 -0.95 -17.86
C SER A 291 -1.88 0.04 -18.73
N ALA A 292 -2.30 1.32 -18.74
CA ALA A 292 -1.62 2.40 -19.43
C ALA A 292 -0.50 3.05 -18.59
N LEU A 293 -0.37 2.70 -17.31
CA LEU A 293 0.80 3.07 -16.53
C LEU A 293 2.00 2.37 -17.15
N LYS A 294 2.93 3.15 -17.72
CA LYS A 294 4.29 2.64 -17.94
C LYS A 294 4.76 2.16 -16.59
N SER A 295 5.09 0.89 -16.43
CA SER A 295 5.48 0.30 -15.14
C SER A 295 6.31 1.29 -14.34
N ALA A 296 5.67 2.01 -13.41
CA ALA A 296 6.32 3.04 -12.60
C ALA A 296 7.40 2.39 -11.71
N ILE A 297 7.25 1.09 -11.55
CA ILE A 297 8.24 0.16 -11.04
C ILE A 297 9.03 -0.33 -12.26
N ASN A 298 10.13 0.34 -12.57
CA ASN A 298 11.24 -0.35 -13.23
C ASN A 298 11.67 -1.45 -12.25
N PHE A 299 11.05 -2.63 -12.32
CA PHE A 299 11.79 -3.85 -12.07
C PHE A 299 12.86 -3.85 -13.16
N THR A 300 14.01 -3.23 -12.87
CA THR A 300 15.22 -3.57 -13.58
C THR A 300 15.47 -5.04 -13.28
N ALA A 301 14.88 -5.91 -14.10
CA ALA A 301 15.45 -7.21 -14.47
C ALA A 301 16.75 -6.98 -15.28
N GLY A 302 17.58 -6.06 -14.79
CA GLY A 302 18.91 -5.74 -15.26
C GLY A 302 19.88 -6.26 -14.22
N CYS A 303 19.86 -7.58 -14.02
CA CYS A 303 20.99 -8.24 -13.39
C CYS A 303 22.20 -7.92 -14.28
N THR A 304 23.03 -6.97 -13.83
CA THR A 304 24.30 -6.68 -14.49
C THR A 304 25.25 -7.80 -14.11
N THR A 305 25.15 -8.90 -14.85
CA THR A 305 26.15 -9.95 -15.02
C THR A 305 26.78 -10.53 -13.74
N CYS A 306 26.19 -11.60 -13.20
CA CYS A 306 27.00 -12.74 -12.75
C CYS A 306 27.20 -13.65 -13.97
N SER A 307 28.42 -13.65 -14.50
CA SER A 307 28.81 -14.40 -15.70
C SER A 307 28.40 -15.86 -15.64
N GLU A 308 27.81 -16.32 -16.73
CA GLU A 308 27.68 -17.69 -17.23
C GLU A 308 28.52 -18.74 -16.47
N SER A 309 27.90 -19.43 -15.52
CA SER A 309 28.17 -20.84 -15.24
C SER A 309 26.94 -21.42 -14.57
N GLY A 310 26.16 -22.18 -15.33
CA GLY A 310 24.94 -22.81 -14.83
C GLY A 310 25.24 -23.73 -13.64
N ILE A 311 24.79 -23.32 -12.46
CA ILE A 311 24.63 -24.21 -11.31
C ILE A 311 23.15 -24.15 -10.94
N LYS A 312 22.44 -25.26 -11.16
CA LYS A 312 21.13 -25.48 -10.55
C LYS A 312 21.34 -25.57 -9.05
N MET A 313 20.85 -24.59 -8.28
CA MET A 313 20.78 -24.72 -6.83
C MET A 313 19.45 -25.35 -6.45
N ASP A 314 19.51 -26.61 -6.01
CA ASP A 314 18.51 -27.15 -5.10
C ASP A 314 18.74 -26.46 -3.75
N VAL A 315 17.73 -25.72 -3.28
CA VAL A 315 17.80 -25.01 -2.01
C VAL A 315 17.65 -26.02 -0.87
N ALA A 316 18.76 -26.34 -0.22
CA ALA A 316 18.76 -26.89 1.13
C ALA A 316 19.11 -25.75 2.10
N VAL A 317 18.15 -25.38 2.95
CA VAL A 317 18.35 -24.36 3.99
C VAL A 317 19.25 -24.98 5.07
N THR A 318 20.50 -24.53 5.14
CA THR A 318 21.38 -24.79 6.30
C THR A 318 21.64 -23.49 7.04
N ASN A 319 21.28 -23.50 8.31
CA ASN A 319 21.38 -22.38 9.24
C ASN A 319 22.86 -22.15 9.60
N THR A 320 23.53 -21.22 8.92
CA THR A 320 24.86 -20.73 9.31
C THR A 320 24.91 -19.21 9.17
N SER A 321 25.08 -18.55 10.32
CA SER A 321 25.14 -17.12 10.52
C SER A 321 26.45 -16.51 10.02
N GLU A 322 26.70 -16.46 8.72
CA GLU A 322 27.76 -15.62 8.14
C GLU A 322 27.32 -15.05 6.78
N CYS A 323 27.18 -13.73 6.72
CA CYS A 323 26.90 -12.99 5.50
C CYS A 323 28.17 -13.02 4.62
N LEU A 324 28.19 -13.85 3.58
CA LEU A 324 29.28 -13.89 2.60
C LEU A 324 29.24 -12.61 1.74
N THR A 325 30.04 -11.61 2.11
CA THR A 325 30.31 -10.45 1.26
C THR A 325 31.05 -10.88 0.00
N CYS A 326 30.54 -10.48 -1.17
CA CYS A 326 31.22 -10.65 -2.46
C CYS A 326 32.63 -10.04 -2.44
N ASN A 327 33.64 -10.92 -2.61
CA ASN A 327 35.04 -10.68 -2.97
C ASN A 327 35.83 -9.60 -2.21
N LYS A 328 36.80 -10.07 -1.41
CA LYS A 328 38.11 -9.42 -1.28
C LYS A 328 39.17 -10.30 -1.95
N ASP A 329 39.66 -9.77 -3.06
CA ASP A 329 41.01 -9.89 -3.64
C ASP A 329 41.88 -11.11 -3.30
N ASN A 330 42.18 -11.86 -4.37
CA ASN A 330 43.48 -12.43 -4.74
C ASN A 330 44.56 -12.46 -3.64
N ILE A 331 44.75 -13.63 -3.03
CA ILE A 331 46.08 -14.05 -2.58
C ILE A 331 46.35 -15.42 -3.22
N SER A 332 47.28 -15.42 -4.18
CA SER A 332 47.86 -16.64 -4.72
C SER A 332 48.60 -17.38 -3.61
N THR A 333 48.26 -18.64 -3.38
CA THR A 333 49.15 -19.57 -2.72
C THR A 333 49.74 -20.50 -3.77
N ASP A 334 50.91 -20.08 -4.25
CA ASP A 334 51.87 -21.00 -4.83
C ASP A 334 52.34 -22.01 -3.79
N GLN A 335 52.67 -23.18 -4.31
CA GLN A 335 53.04 -24.43 -3.66
C GLN A 335 54.18 -24.32 -2.63
N ALA A 336 54.15 -25.19 -1.62
CA ALA A 336 55.29 -26.07 -1.31
C ALA A 336 54.91 -27.19 -0.31
N THR A 337 55.10 -28.42 -0.79
CA THR A 337 55.38 -29.66 -0.06
C THR A 337 56.40 -29.51 1.08
N TYR A 338 56.14 -30.11 2.24
CA TYR A 338 56.73 -31.37 2.73
C TYR A 338 55.87 -31.98 3.83
#